data_AF-A0A1H9WNA1-F1
#
_entry.id   AF-A0A1H9WNA1-F1
#
_cell.length_a   1.000
_cell.length_b   1.000
_cell.length_c   1.000
_cell.angle_alpha   90.00
_cell.angle_beta   90.00
_cell.angle_gamma   90.00
#
_symmetry.space_group_name_H-M   'P 1'
#
loop_
_entity.id
_entity.type
_entity.pdbx_description
1 polymer ?
#
loop_
_entity_poly.entity_id
_entity_poly.type
_entity_poly.pdbx_seq_one_letter_code
_entity_poly.pdbx_strand_id
1 'polypeptide(L)' 'MASVAAAGRADLTDAQWAVLQPLLPVGAKPGRPPKWSKRQLIDGIRWRVRVGAPWRDIPPDYGPWQTVYGLFRR' A
#
# COMPACT_ATOMS: atom_id res chain seq x y z
N MET A 1 -13.23 9.61 4.47
CA MET A 1 -11.77 9.61 4.25
C MET A 1 -11.12 9.04 5.50
N ALA A 2 -10.98 7.70 5.57
CA ALA A 2 -10.30 7.09 6.71
C ALA A 2 -8.81 7.40 6.58
N SER A 3 -8.36 8.39 7.37
CA SER A 3 -6.95 8.57 7.66
C SER A 3 -6.47 7.25 8.26
N VAL A 4 -5.67 6.51 7.51
CA VAL A 4 -4.88 5.43 8.11
C VAL A 4 -3.84 6.18 8.91
N ALA A 5 -4.04 6.24 10.23
CA ALA A 5 -3.01 6.73 11.14
C ALA A 5 -1.70 6.08 10.72
N ALA A 6 -0.71 6.89 10.35
CA ALA A 6 0.61 6.44 9.95
C ALA A 6 1.13 5.45 10.99
N ALA A 7 1.05 4.15 10.70
CA ALA A 7 1.39 3.11 11.67
C ALA A 7 2.89 2.78 11.57
N GLY A 8 3.51 3.03 10.42
CA GLY A 8 4.96 2.96 10.22
C GLY A 8 5.63 4.33 10.16
N ARG A 9 6.82 4.45 10.77
CA ARG A 9 7.71 5.63 10.75
C ARG A 9 7.96 6.23 9.33
N ALA A 10 7.67 5.51 8.25
CA ALA A 10 7.95 5.90 6.86
C ALA A 10 6.75 5.78 5.90
N ASP A 11 5.55 5.64 6.45
CA ASP A 11 4.32 5.62 5.66
C ASP A 11 4.06 6.99 5.03
N LEU A 12 3.33 7.02 3.93
CA LEU A 12 3.00 8.27 3.24
C LEU A 12 2.12 9.15 4.13
N THR A 13 2.42 10.44 4.17
CA THR A 13 1.51 11.44 4.75
C THR A 13 0.33 11.67 3.81
N ASP A 14 -0.74 12.28 4.32
CA ASP A 14 -1.91 12.63 3.50
C ASP A 14 -1.53 13.57 2.35
N ALA A 15 -0.63 14.51 2.58
CA ALA A 15 -0.12 15.42 1.56
C ALA A 15 0.69 14.70 0.47
N GLN A 16 1.59 13.80 0.86
CA GLN A 16 2.35 12.99 -0.10
C GLN A 16 1.44 12.07 -0.90
N TRP A 17 0.45 11.47 -0.22
CA TRP A 17 -0.54 10.63 -0.86
C TRP A 17 -1.39 11.42 -1.87
N ALA A 18 -1.81 12.64 -1.55
CA ALA A 18 -2.58 13.49 -2.46
C ALA A 18 -1.83 13.80 -3.76
N VAL A 19 -0.50 13.92 -3.70
CA VAL A 19 0.35 14.09 -4.90
C VAL A 19 0.51 12.78 -5.67
N LEU A 20 0.68 11.64 -4.97
CA LEU A 20 0.91 10.35 -5.60
C LEU A 20 -0.35 9.74 -6.23
N GLN A 21 -1.48 9.79 -5.52
CA GLN A 21 -2.74 9.17 -5.90
C GLN A 21 -3.18 9.42 -7.36
N PRO A 22 -3.17 10.66 -7.89
CA PRO A 22 -3.62 10.92 -9.27
C PRO A 22 -2.70 10.33 -10.34
N LEU A 23 -1.44 10.01 -9.99
CA LEU A 23 -0.47 9.41 -10.92
C LEU A 23 -0.60 7.89 -11.01
N LEU A 24 -1.33 7.27 -10.07
CA LEU A 24 -1.50 5.83 -10.06
C LEU A 24 -2.48 5.39 -11.14
N PRO A 25 -2.24 4.26 -11.82
CA PRO A 25 -3.15 3.76 -12.83
C PRO A 25 -4.56 3.55 -12.23
N VAL A 26 -5.56 4.16 -12.87
CA VAL A 26 -6.97 4.03 -12.48
C VAL A 26 -7.47 2.69 -13.01
N GLY A 27 -7.43 1.67 -12.17
CA GLY A 27 -7.94 0.36 -12.51
C GLY A 27 -9.47 0.35 -12.45
N ALA A 28 -10.13 0.38 -13.60
CA ALA A 28 -11.54 0.05 -13.73
C ALA A 28 -11.68 -1.48 -13.73
N LYS A 29 -11.54 -2.13 -12.58
CA LYS A 29 -11.87 -3.55 -12.46
C LYS A 29 -13.30 -3.71 -11.92
N PRO A 30 -14.27 -4.17 -12.73
CA PRO A 30 -15.56 -4.59 -12.20
C PRO A 30 -15.33 -5.79 -11.26
N GLY A 31 -16.00 -5.80 -10.11
CA GLY A 31 -15.89 -6.87 -9.11
C GLY A 31 -16.01 -6.38 -7.67
N ARG A 32 -15.69 -7.28 -6.72
CA ARG A 32 -15.72 -6.98 -5.29
C ARG A 32 -14.76 -5.82 -4.97
N PRO A 33 -15.22 -4.77 -4.25
CA PRO A 33 -14.34 -3.71 -3.78
C PRO A 33 -13.15 -4.27 -3.00
N PRO A 34 -11.92 -3.78 -3.25
CA PRO A 34 -10.75 -4.25 -2.51
C PRO A 34 -10.89 -3.89 -1.02
N LYS A 35 -10.58 -4.86 -0.13
CA LYS A 35 -10.59 -4.66 1.32
C LYS A 35 -9.49 -3.70 1.80
N TRP A 36 -8.36 -3.67 1.09
CA TRP A 36 -7.21 -2.83 1.41
C TRP A 36 -7.10 -1.67 0.44
N SER A 37 -6.83 -0.47 0.97
CA SER A 37 -6.61 0.70 0.15
C SER A 37 -5.28 0.58 -0.63
N LYS A 38 -5.20 1.24 -1.80
CA LYS A 38 -3.94 1.31 -2.56
C LYS A 38 -2.82 1.93 -1.73
N ARG A 39 -3.13 2.92 -0.90
CA ARG A 39 -2.17 3.56 0.00
C ARG A 39 -1.54 2.55 0.95
N GLN A 40 -2.35 1.78 1.67
CA GLN A 40 -1.85 0.75 2.59
C GLN A 40 -0.93 -0.25 1.89
N LEU A 41 -1.30 -0.71 0.70
CA LEU A 41 -0.47 -1.65 -0.06
C LEU A 41 0.86 -1.00 -0.50
N ILE A 42 0.83 0.25 -0.93
CA ILE A 42 2.02 1.02 -1.32
C ILE A 42 2.92 1.26 -0.10
N ASP A 43 2.35 1.59 1.06
CA ASP A 43 3.10 1.74 2.31
C ASP A 43 3.77 0.41 2.71
N GLY A 44 3.11 -0.73 2.50
CA GLY A 44 3.71 -2.05 2.65
C GLY A 44 4.91 -2.30 1.72
N ILE A 45 4.82 -1.87 0.45
CA ILE A 45 5.94 -1.93 -0.50
C ILE A 45 7.09 -1.05 -0.01
N ARG A 46 6.81 0.21 0.38
CA ARG A 46 7.80 1.15 0.89
C ARG A 46 8.51 0.62 2.13
N TRP A 47 7.75 0.05 3.06
CA TRP A 47 8.30 -0.60 4.25
C TRP A 47 9.24 -1.75 3.87
N ARG A 48 8.81 -2.65 2.97
CA ARG A 48 9.62 -3.79 2.53
C ARG A 48 10.92 -3.34 1.86
N VAL A 49 10.84 -2.36 0.97
CA VAL A 49 12.02 -1.82 0.27
C VAL A 49 13.01 -1.19 1.25
N ARG A 50 12.52 -0.45 2.24
CA ARG A 50 13.37 0.18 3.28
C ARG A 50 13.99 -0.82 4.25
N VAL A 51 13.23 -1.82 4.69
CA VAL A 51 13.66 -2.79 5.71
C VAL A 51 14.48 -3.94 5.10
N GLY A 52 14.22 -4.30 3.84
CA GLY A 52 14.90 -5.42 3.18
C GLY A 52 14.42 -6.80 3.60
N ALA A 53 13.35 -6.90 4.39
CA ALA A 53 12.80 -8.16 4.87
C ALA A 53 12.16 -9.00 3.74
N PRO A 54 12.06 -10.34 3.92
CA PRO A 54 11.25 -11.20 3.06
C PRO A 54 9.81 -10.69 2.92
N TRP A 55 9.19 -10.92 1.76
CA TRP A 55 7.81 -10.48 1.50
C TRP A 55 6.80 -11.01 2.52
N ARG A 56 7.01 -12.23 3.03
CA ARG A 56 6.13 -12.87 4.01
C ARG A 56 6.13 -12.20 5.38
N ASP A 57 7.15 -11.38 5.66
CA ASP A 57 7.34 -10.73 6.96
C ASP A 57 6.82 -9.29 6.96
N ILE A 58 6.14 -8.88 5.89
CA ILE A 58 5.47 -7.58 5.84
C ILE A 58 4.40 -7.53 6.94
N PRO A 59 4.35 -6.45 7.74
CA PRO A 59 3.35 -6.29 8.77
C PRO A 59 1.92 -6.47 8.23
N PRO A 60 1.07 -7.24 8.93
CA PRO A 60 -0.28 -7.56 8.46
C PRO A 60 -1.18 -6.32 8.30
N ASP A 61 -0.83 -5.21 8.94
CA ASP A 61 -1.53 -3.92 8.87
C ASP A 61 -1.53 -3.33 7.45
N TYR A 62 -0.52 -3.66 6.64
CA TYR A 62 -0.45 -3.27 5.23
C TYR A 62 -1.29 -4.18 4.31
N GLY A 63 -1.81 -5.28 4.85
CA GLY A 63 -2.58 -6.30 4.14
C GLY A 63 -1.77 -7.55 3.79
N PRO A 64 -2.40 -8.54 3.13
CA PRO A 64 -1.76 -9.81 2.79
C PRO A 64 -0.56 -9.58 1.89
N TRP A 65 0.57 -10.19 2.23
CA TRP A 65 1.82 -10.02 1.49
C TRP A 65 1.67 -10.38 0.00
N GLN A 66 0.79 -11.32 -0.35
CA GLN A 66 0.50 -11.69 -1.74
C GLN A 66 -0.11 -10.53 -2.53
N THR A 67 -0.98 -9.75 -1.89
CA THR A 67 -1.63 -8.59 -2.49
C THR A 67 -0.62 -7.45 -2.65
N VAL A 68 0.22 -7.22 -1.63
CA VAL A 68 1.29 -6.22 -1.67
C VAL A 68 2.30 -6.55 -2.77
N TYR A 69 2.82 -7.78 -2.78
CA TYR A 69 3.72 -8.27 -3.82
C TYR A 69 3.07 -8.26 -5.19
N GLY A 70 1.78 -8.63 -5.26
CA GLY A 70 0.97 -8.60 -6.46
C GLY A 70 0.80 -7.19 -7.05
N LEU A 71 0.81 -6.15 -6.22
CA LEU A 71 0.84 -4.75 -6.67
C LEU A 71 2.24 -4.34 -7.12
N PHE A 72 3.28 -4.73 -6.39
CA PHE A 72 4.69 -4.40 -6.71
C PHE A 72 5.14 -4.96 -8.06
N ARG A 73 4.71 -6.17 -8.40
CA ARG A 73 5.15 -6.90 -9.61
C ARG A 73 4.39 -6.54 -10.89
N ARG A 74 3.40 -5.65 -10.81
CA ARG A 74 2.58 -5.21 -11.95
C ARG A 74 3.21 -4.00 -12.59
#